data_AF-A0A1J0TYK1-F1
#
_entry.id   AF-A0A1J0TYK1-F1
#
_cell.length_a   1.000
_cell.length_b   1.000
_cell.length_c   1.000
_cell.angle_alpha   90.00
_cell.angle_beta   90.00
_cell.angle_gamma   90.00
#
_symmetry.space_group_name_H-M   'P 1'
#
loop_
_entity.id
_entity.type
_entity.pdbx_description
1 polymer ?
#
loop_
_entity_poly.entity_id
_entity_poly.type
_entity_poly.pdbx_seq_one_letter_code
_entity_poly.pdbx_strand_id
1 'polypeptide(L)'
;MIDEVARRADIKVAQINVDRPLFEFGLSSRGLVELLGALSETLGRSIDPSVLFEHPTISALANSLFVKDTQDRRAAASDSAPVRDDDPIAVVGIGCRLPGGVDSMDDLWELTAFSEALDDLDMLLRKIPQIREAIRAIQECAQERTEMM
;
A
#
# COMPACT_ATOMS: atom_id res chain seq x y z
N MET A 1 27.17 22.62 9.61
CA MET A 1 27.29 22.03 8.26
C MET A 1 28.23 22.84 7.36
N ILE A 2 28.00 24.14 7.15
CA ILE A 2 28.89 24.98 6.31
C ILE A 2 30.33 25.00 6.85
N ASP A 3 30.52 25.12 8.16
CA ASP A 3 31.86 25.05 8.79
C ASP A 3 32.54 23.69 8.59
N GLU A 4 31.76 22.62 8.51
CA GLU A 4 32.23 21.25 8.32
C GLU A 4 32.74 21.02 6.90
N VAL A 5 32.04 21.63 5.93
CA VAL A 5 32.42 21.68 4.52
C VAL A 5 33.67 22.56 4.34
N ALA A 6 33.69 23.76 4.93
CA ALA A 6 34.83 24.67 4.89
C ALA A 6 36.12 24.02 5.37
N ARG A 7 36.05 23.34 6.53
CA ARG A 7 37.21 22.67 7.14
C ARG A 7 37.74 21.52 6.30
N ARG A 8 36.86 20.76 5.62
CA ARG A 8 37.25 19.60 4.80
C ARG A 8 37.68 19.96 3.39
N ALA A 9 37.12 21.03 2.84
CA ALA A 9 37.48 21.54 1.52
C ALA A 9 38.75 22.42 1.56
N ASP A 10 39.20 22.85 2.75
CA ASP A 10 40.26 23.85 2.95
C ASP A 10 39.93 25.19 2.26
N ILE A 11 38.65 25.61 2.37
CA ILE A 11 38.11 26.82 1.75
C ILE A 11 37.48 27.70 2.84
N LYS A 12 37.63 29.02 2.71
CA LYS A 12 36.97 29.98 3.62
C LYS A 12 35.45 29.87 3.53
N VAL A 13 34.76 29.91 4.67
CA VAL A 13 33.28 29.88 4.77
C VAL A 13 32.62 30.90 3.82
N ALA A 14 33.20 32.10 3.70
CA ALA A 14 32.68 33.17 2.82
C ALA A 14 32.71 32.84 1.31
N GLN A 15 33.43 31.80 0.89
CA GLN A 15 33.52 31.36 -0.51
C GLN A 15 32.62 30.15 -0.81
N ILE A 16 31.92 29.62 0.20
CA ILE A 16 31.01 28.48 0.02
C ILE A 16 29.68 28.97 -0.52
N ASN A 17 29.33 28.49 -1.71
CA ASN A 17 27.99 28.63 -2.27
C ASN A 17 27.16 27.39 -1.92
N VAL A 18 26.08 27.59 -1.16
CA VAL A 18 25.23 26.50 -0.68
C VAL A 18 24.47 25.76 -1.79
N ASP A 19 24.30 26.38 -2.95
CA ASP A 19 23.60 25.83 -4.12
C ASP A 19 24.56 25.23 -5.14
N ARG A 20 25.87 25.28 -4.88
CA ARG A 20 26.87 24.62 -5.71
C ARG A 20 27.08 23.19 -5.22
N PRO A 21 27.32 22.22 -6.13
CA PRO A 21 27.55 20.85 -5.72
C PRO A 21 28.78 20.67 -4.83
N LEU A 22 28.65 19.81 -3.82
CA LEU A 22 29.68 19.56 -2.80
C LEU A 22 31.02 19.09 -3.39
N PHE A 23 30.98 18.26 -4.44
CA PHE A 23 32.17 17.76 -5.13
C PHE A 23 32.97 18.85 -5.86
N GLU A 24 32.33 19.97 -6.22
CA GLU A 24 33.02 21.10 -6.88
C GLU A 24 33.88 21.93 -5.93
N PHE A 25 33.72 21.76 -4.62
CA PHE A 25 34.58 22.36 -3.60
C PHE A 25 35.87 21.57 -3.36
N GLY A 26 36.15 20.53 -4.15
CA GLY A 26 37.34 19.69 -3.97
C GLY A 26 37.22 18.66 -2.84
N LEU A 27 36.00 18.42 -2.34
CA LEU A 27 35.72 17.35 -1.39
C LEU A 27 35.97 15.98 -2.04
N SER A 28 36.92 15.23 -1.50
CA SER A 28 37.15 13.83 -1.90
C SER A 28 35.97 12.93 -1.51
N SER A 29 35.82 11.77 -2.16
CA SER A 29 34.79 10.78 -1.82
C SER A 29 34.83 10.38 -0.33
N ARG A 30 36.04 10.26 0.23
CA ARG A 30 36.21 10.00 1.68
C ARG A 30 35.74 11.18 2.53
N GLY A 31 36.07 12.41 2.14
CA GLY A 31 35.65 13.62 2.84
C GLY A 31 34.12 13.80 2.85
N LEU A 32 33.42 13.38 1.79
CA LEU A 32 31.96 13.38 1.73
C LEU A 32 31.33 12.38 2.72
N VAL A 33 31.87 11.16 2.81
CA VAL A 33 31.40 10.15 3.76
C VAL A 33 31.67 10.57 5.20
N GLU A 34 32.83 11.17 5.48
CA GLU A 34 33.15 11.72 6.80
C GLU A 34 32.27 12.91 7.19
N LEU A 35 31.90 13.77 6.22
CA LEU A 35 30.92 14.83 6.43
C LEU A 35 29.56 14.23 6.80
N LEU A 36 29.14 13.19 6.09
CA LEU A 36 27.88 12.50 6.36
C LEU A 36 27.86 11.83 7.73
N GLY A 37 28.97 11.20 8.13
CA GLY A 37 29.15 10.62 9.46
C GLY A 37 29.01 11.67 10.57
N ALA A 38 29.70 12.80 10.43
CA ALA A 38 29.59 13.92 11.38
C ALA A 38 28.16 14.49 11.46
N LEU A 39 27.46 14.56 10.32
CA LEU A 39 26.05 14.97 10.27
C LEU A 39 25.14 13.95 10.96
N SER A 40 25.39 12.66 10.74
CA SER A 40 24.64 11.55 11.35
C SER A 40 24.76 11.57 12.87
N GLU A 41 25.96 11.77 13.40
CA GLU A 41 26.22 11.95 14.83
C GLU A 41 25.52 13.19 15.40
N THR A 42 25.63 14.33 14.70
CA THR A 42 25.03 15.60 15.16
C THR A 42 23.50 15.54 15.17
N LEU A 43 22.90 14.88 14.18
CA LEU A 43 21.46 14.71 14.05
C LEU A 43 20.92 13.52 14.86
N GLY A 44 21.80 12.71 15.46
CA GLY A 44 21.43 11.53 16.24
C GLY A 44 20.70 10.45 15.43
N ARG A 45 20.92 10.37 14.11
CA ARG A 45 20.24 9.41 13.22
C ARG A 45 21.12 8.93 12.08
N SER A 46 20.88 7.72 11.60
CA SER A 46 21.55 7.19 10.42
C SER A 46 21.13 7.94 9.15
N ILE A 47 22.11 8.35 8.34
CA ILE A 47 21.88 9.02 7.05
C ILE A 47 22.41 8.10 5.96
N ASP A 48 21.57 7.78 4.98
CA ASP A 48 21.95 6.94 3.84
C ASP A 48 22.96 7.68 2.93
N PRO A 49 24.09 7.08 2.55
CA PRO A 49 25.05 7.71 1.65
C PRO A 49 24.51 8.13 0.28
N SER A 50 23.45 7.50 -0.21
CA SER A 50 22.79 7.82 -1.48
C SER A 50 22.24 9.25 -1.54
N VAL A 51 21.89 9.85 -0.38
CA VAL A 51 21.33 11.22 -0.34
C VAL A 51 22.29 12.28 -0.88
N LEU A 52 23.60 12.02 -0.87
CA LEU A 52 24.61 12.92 -1.44
C LEU A 52 24.52 12.98 -2.97
N PHE A 53 24.03 11.93 -3.61
CA PHE A 53 23.83 11.89 -5.07
C PHE A 53 22.49 12.49 -5.46
N GLU A 54 21.45 12.27 -4.66
CA GLU A 54 20.11 12.85 -4.88
C GLU A 54 20.08 14.36 -4.58
N HIS A 55 20.85 14.78 -3.58
CA HIS A 55 20.90 16.14 -3.08
C HIS A 55 22.35 16.63 -2.99
N PRO A 56 22.99 16.94 -4.15
CA PRO A 56 24.42 17.20 -4.21
C PRO A 56 24.85 18.56 -3.65
N THR A 57 23.91 19.44 -3.30
CA THR A 57 24.18 20.79 -2.78
C THR A 57 23.89 20.85 -1.28
N ILE A 58 24.52 21.80 -0.57
CA ILE A 58 24.31 22.00 0.87
C ILE A 58 22.83 22.33 1.15
N SER A 59 22.24 23.23 0.34
CA SER A 59 20.83 23.63 0.46
C SER A 59 19.89 22.43 0.27
N ALA A 60 20.08 21.65 -0.80
CA ALA A 60 19.21 20.52 -1.11
C ALA A 60 19.32 19.42 -0.04
N LEU A 61 20.55 19.13 0.40
CA LEU A 61 20.81 18.12 1.42
C LEU A 61 20.22 18.54 2.77
N ALA A 62 20.41 19.80 3.19
CA ALA A 62 19.81 20.30 4.41
C ALA A 62 18.28 20.18 4.36
N ASN A 63 17.66 20.62 3.26
CA ASN A 63 16.21 20.57 3.11
C ASN A 63 15.67 19.13 3.13
N SER A 64 16.30 18.18 2.44
CA SER A 64 15.86 16.78 2.46
C SER A 64 15.98 16.16 3.85
N LEU A 65 17.06 16.47 4.57
CA LEU A 65 17.28 16.02 5.93
C LEU A 65 16.21 16.57 6.88
N PHE A 66 15.85 17.86 6.76
CA PHE A 66 14.78 18.45 7.57
C PHE A 66 13.40 17.89 7.24
N VAL A 67 13.04 17.78 5.96
CA VAL A 67 11.73 17.24 5.54
C VAL A 67 11.55 15.82 6.08
N LYS A 68 12.57 14.97 5.93
CA LYS A 68 12.53 13.59 6.43
C LYS A 68 12.35 13.54 7.95
N ASP A 69 13.05 14.37 8.71
CA ASP A 69 12.86 14.46 10.18
C ASP A 69 11.44 14.86 10.56
N THR A 70 10.85 15.85 9.86
CA THR A 70 9.46 16.24 10.14
C THR A 70 8.45 15.15 9.82
N GLN A 71 8.69 14.37 8.76
CA GLN A 71 7.84 13.24 8.39
C GLN A 71 7.95 12.10 9.39
N ASP A 72 9.17 11.74 9.80
CA ASP A 72 9.42 10.69 10.80
C ASP A 72 8.77 11.05 12.15
N ARG A 73 8.90 12.29 12.60
CA ARG A 73 8.21 12.78 13.81
C ARG A 73 6.70 12.75 13.69
N ARG A 74 6.15 13.09 12.52
CA ARG A 74 4.70 13.05 12.28
C ARG A 74 4.19 11.61 12.28
N ALA A 75 4.92 10.69 11.67
CA ALA A 75 4.59 9.27 11.67
C ALA A 75 4.63 8.68 13.09
N ALA A 76 5.66 9.00 13.88
CA ALA A 76 5.75 8.60 15.28
C ALA A 76 4.62 9.19 16.15
N ALA A 77 4.19 10.42 15.86
CA ALA A 77 3.05 11.04 16.53
C ALA A 77 1.70 10.39 16.16
N SER A 78 1.55 9.88 14.92
CA SER A 78 0.35 9.11 14.55
C SER A 78 0.35 7.71 15.15
N ASP A 79 1.51 7.06 15.27
CA ASP A 79 1.64 5.69 15.79
C ASP A 79 1.49 5.61 17.32
N SER A 80 1.69 6.74 18.01
CA SER A 80 1.47 6.87 19.46
C SER A 80 0.02 7.18 19.83
N ALA A 81 -0.88 7.33 18.86
CA ALA A 81 -2.31 7.39 19.14
C ALA A 81 -2.78 6.01 19.66
N PRO A 82 -3.56 5.96 20.75
CA PRO A 82 -4.10 4.70 21.23
C PRO A 82 -4.99 4.09 20.14
N VAL A 83 -4.61 2.90 19.65
CA VAL A 83 -5.46 2.09 18.77
C VAL A 83 -6.76 1.80 19.53
N ARG A 84 -7.87 2.35 19.04
CA ARG A 84 -9.20 2.05 19.56
C ARG A 84 -9.72 0.88 18.75
N ASP A 85 -10.41 -0.05 19.40
CA ASP A 85 -11.04 -1.19 18.71
C ASP A 85 -12.08 -0.71 17.68
N ASP A 86 -12.60 0.51 17.86
CA ASP A 86 -13.54 1.19 16.97
C ASP A 86 -12.88 2.12 15.93
N ASP A 87 -11.56 2.10 15.76
CA ASP A 87 -10.87 2.96 14.78
C ASP A 87 -11.10 2.43 13.35
N PRO A 88 -11.76 3.19 12.45
CA PRO A 88 -12.12 2.69 11.13
C PRO A 88 -10.89 2.42 10.26
N ILE A 89 -10.76 1.18 9.77
CA ILE A 89 -9.70 0.78 8.85
C ILE A 89 -10.11 1.14 7.40
N ALA A 90 -9.30 1.96 6.74
CA ALA A 90 -9.47 2.24 5.32
C ALA A 90 -8.74 1.20 4.45
N VAL A 91 -9.48 0.46 3.61
CA VAL A 91 -8.92 -0.38 2.56
C VAL A 91 -8.74 0.46 1.29
N VAL A 92 -7.50 0.81 0.96
CA VAL A 92 -7.18 1.74 -0.16
C VAL A 92 -6.95 1.04 -1.50
N GLY A 93 -6.92 -0.30 -1.52
CA GLY A 93 -6.77 -1.08 -2.74
C GLY A 93 -6.62 -2.57 -2.47
N ILE A 94 -6.85 -3.37 -3.51
CA ILE A 94 -6.64 -4.82 -3.51
C ILE A 94 -5.96 -5.23 -4.83
N GLY A 95 -4.96 -6.10 -4.74
CA GLY A 95 -4.30 -6.71 -5.90
C GLY A 95 -4.21 -8.20 -5.69
N CYS A 96 -4.90 -8.98 -6.53
CA CYS A 96 -4.89 -10.44 -6.45
C CYS A 96 -4.82 -11.07 -7.85
N ARG A 97 -4.43 -12.34 -7.90
CA ARG A 97 -4.54 -13.18 -9.10
C ARG A 97 -5.57 -14.24 -8.79
N LEU A 98 -6.65 -14.23 -9.55
CA LEU A 98 -7.79 -15.11 -9.31
C LEU A 98 -7.86 -16.16 -10.42
N PRO A 99 -8.25 -17.41 -10.08
CA PRO A 99 -8.46 -18.44 -11.09
C PRO A 99 -9.64 -18.06 -11.99
N GLY A 100 -9.69 -18.64 -13.20
CA GLY A 100 -10.78 -18.39 -14.15
C GLY A 100 -10.57 -17.20 -15.09
N GLY A 101 -9.37 -16.60 -15.12
CA GLY A 101 -9.04 -15.52 -16.06
C GLY A 101 -9.59 -14.15 -15.66
N VAL A 102 -9.85 -13.95 -14.37
CA VAL A 102 -10.36 -12.70 -13.79
C VAL A 102 -9.21 -11.73 -13.66
N ASP A 103 -9.22 -10.68 -14.46
CA ASP A 103 -8.19 -9.64 -14.47
C ASP A 103 -8.76 -8.25 -14.13
N SER A 104 -10.07 -8.14 -13.87
CA SER A 104 -10.74 -6.90 -13.47
C SER A 104 -11.73 -7.09 -12.31
N MET A 105 -12.14 -5.97 -11.72
CA MET A 105 -13.17 -5.97 -10.67
C MET A 105 -14.55 -6.34 -11.22
N ASP A 106 -14.85 -5.95 -12.46
CA ASP A 106 -16.11 -6.31 -13.13
C ASP A 106 -16.20 -7.83 -13.35
N ASP A 107 -15.12 -8.47 -13.81
CA ASP A 107 -15.04 -9.93 -13.96
C ASP A 107 -15.29 -10.66 -12.62
N LEU A 108 -14.77 -10.08 -11.52
CA LEU A 108 -14.99 -10.61 -10.17
C LEU A 108 -16.46 -10.52 -9.76
N TRP A 109 -17.11 -9.38 -10.02
CA TRP A 109 -18.53 -9.19 -9.73
C TRP A 109 -19.43 -10.09 -10.57
N GLU A 110 -19.09 -10.34 -11.84
CA GLU A 110 -19.82 -11.27 -12.67
C GLU A 110 -19.73 -12.71 -12.13
N LEU A 111 -18.57 -13.14 -11.63
CA LEU A 111 -18.43 -14.45 -11.00
C LEU A 111 -19.25 -14.62 -9.73
N THR A 112 -19.30 -13.61 -8.86
CA THR A 112 -20.09 -13.69 -7.63
C THR A 112 -21.59 -13.66 -7.92
N ALA A 113 -22.04 -12.83 -8.87
CA ALA A 113 -23.43 -12.82 -9.33
C ALA A 113 -23.84 -14.15 -9.99
N PHE A 114 -22.93 -14.77 -10.75
CA PHE A 114 -23.18 -16.09 -11.33
C PHE A 114 -23.24 -17.19 -10.25
N SER A 115 -22.43 -17.10 -9.20
CA SER A 115 -22.48 -18.05 -8.08
C SER A 115 -23.82 -18.03 -7.34
N GLU A 116 -24.39 -16.85 -7.09
CA GLU A 116 -25.73 -16.75 -6.48
C GLU A 116 -26.81 -17.41 -7.35
N ALA A 117 -26.72 -17.25 -8.69
CA ALA A 117 -27.65 -17.87 -9.62
C ALA A 117 -27.54 -19.41 -9.68
N LEU A 118 -26.34 -19.97 -9.43
CA LEU A 118 -26.14 -21.42 -9.34
C LEU A 118 -26.75 -22.02 -8.06
N ASP A 119 -26.67 -21.32 -6.93
CA ASP A 119 -27.31 -21.75 -5.69
C ASP A 119 -28.85 -21.79 -5.84
N ASP A 120 -29.42 -20.80 -6.53
CA ASP A 120 -30.84 -20.79 -6.87
C ASP A 120 -31.24 -21.96 -7.79
N LEU A 121 -30.38 -22.31 -8.76
CA LEU A 121 -30.62 -23.44 -9.65
C LEU A 121 -30.57 -24.78 -8.90
N ASP A 122 -29.61 -25.00 -7.99
CA ASP A 122 -29.56 -26.21 -7.16
C ASP A 122 -30.78 -26.30 -6.23
N MET A 123 -31.22 -25.17 -5.66
CA MET A 123 -32.44 -25.10 -4.85
C MET A 123 -33.69 -25.47 -5.66
N LEU A 124 -33.80 -25.03 -6.92
CA LEU A 124 -34.90 -25.38 -7.82
C LEU A 124 -34.85 -26.85 -8.24
N LEU A 125 -33.68 -27.39 -8.57
CA LEU A 125 -33.50 -28.80 -8.94
C LEU A 125 -33.92 -29.74 -7.79
N ARG A 126 -33.63 -29.39 -6.52
CA ARG A 126 -34.07 -30.16 -5.35
C ARG A 126 -35.58 -30.24 -5.17
N LYS A 127 -36.35 -29.29 -5.72
CA LYS A 127 -37.82 -29.28 -5.65
C LYS A 127 -38.47 -30.14 -6.74
N ILE A 128 -37.75 -30.53 -7.79
CA ILE A 128 -38.29 -31.33 -8.90
C ILE A 128 -38.91 -32.67 -8.45
N PRO A 129 -38.33 -33.45 -7.51
CA PRO A 129 -38.94 -34.70 -7.06
C PRO A 129 -40.28 -34.48 -6.34
N GLN A 130 -40.37 -33.46 -5.49
CA GLN A 130 -41.60 -33.12 -4.74
C GLN A 130 -42.70 -32.64 -5.69
N ILE A 131 -42.37 -31.84 -6.70
CA ILE A 131 -43.32 -31.42 -7.74
C ILE A 131 -43.83 -32.64 -8.52
N ARG A 132 -42.94 -33.59 -8.84
CA ARG A 132 -43.30 -34.82 -9.55
C ARG A 132 -44.22 -35.73 -8.73
N GLU A 133 -43.98 -35.87 -7.43
CA GLU A 133 -44.85 -36.61 -6.51
C GLU A 133 -46.21 -35.93 -6.35
N ALA A 134 -46.24 -34.60 -6.22
CA ALA A 134 -47.48 -33.84 -6.15
C ALA A 134 -48.32 -34.03 -7.44
N ILE A 135 -47.68 -33.98 -8.61
CA ILE A 135 -48.37 -34.25 -9.89
C ILE A 135 -48.90 -35.69 -9.94
N ARG A 136 -48.10 -36.68 -9.51
CA ARG A 136 -48.54 -38.09 -9.47
C ARG A 136 -49.76 -38.26 -8.54
N ALA A 137 -49.72 -37.70 -7.34
CA ALA A 137 -50.83 -37.79 -6.39
C ALA A 137 -52.12 -37.13 -6.93
N ILE A 138 -51.99 -36.00 -7.64
CA ILE A 138 -53.13 -35.34 -8.30
C ILE A 138 -53.70 -36.23 -9.42
N GLN A 139 -52.84 -36.90 -10.19
CA GLN A 139 -53.25 -37.83 -11.26
C GLN A 139 -53.95 -39.07 -10.69
N GLU A 140 -53.42 -39.67 -9.62
CA GLU A 140 -54.03 -40.82 -8.93
C GLU A 140 -55.43 -40.47 -8.39
N CYS A 141 -55.55 -39.31 -7.72
CA CYS A 141 -56.83 -38.84 -7.19
C CYS A 141 -57.87 -38.52 -8.30
N ALA A 142 -57.41 -38.12 -9.49
CA ALA A 142 -58.28 -37.92 -10.66
C ALA A 142 -58.75 -39.27 -11.27
N GLN A 143 -57.92 -40.31 -11.25
CA GLN A 143 -58.31 -41.65 -11.71
C GLN A 143 -59.38 -42.27 -10.81
N GLU A 144 -59.19 -42.22 -9.49
CA GLU A 144 -60.14 -42.76 -8.51
C GLU A 144 -61.52 -42.09 -8.60
N ARG A 145 -61.57 -40.77 -8.88
CA ARG A 145 -62.84 -40.06 -9.13
C ARG A 145 -63.55 -40.46 -10.41
N THR A 146 -62.82 -40.93 -11.41
CA THR A 146 -63.38 -41.33 -12.70
C THR A 146 -63.93 -42.76 -12.64
N GLU A 147 -63.37 -43.62 -11.78
CA GLU A 147 -63.85 -45.00 -11.58
C GLU A 147 -65.07 -45.11 -10.64
N MET A 148 -65.36 -44.07 -9.86
CA MET A 148 -66.49 -44.04 -8.92
C MET A 148 -67.79 -43.46 -9.53
N MET A 149 -67.82 -43.23 -10.84
CA MET A 149 -68.95 -42.69 -11.60
C MET A 149 -69.33 -43.62 -12.75
#